data_AF-A0A7T7V2D2-F1
#
_entry.id   AF-A0A7T7V2D2-F1
#
_cell.length_a   1.000
_cell.length_b   1.000
_cell.length_c   1.000
_cell.angle_alpha   90.00
_cell.angle_beta   90.00
_cell.angle_gamma   90.00
#
_symmetry.space_group_name_H-M   'P 1'
#
loop_
_entity.id
_entity.type
_entity.pdbx_description
1 polymer ?
#
loop_
_entity_poly.entity_id
_entity_poly.type
_entity_poly.pdbx_seq_one_letter_code
_entity_poly.pdbx_strand_id
1 'polypeptide(L)'
;MKTIITLFFVALSALSFSQDKINVILIGTYHFNNPGFDAGKVKERNILEQSNQDNLIQVTHKITSTYRPDKVFVESPYEDRENLNKMYALYKQGKAYYKADTLKNDFRKRMLSENEIFQFGFRLAREAGNQKIYSMDYESQMNLGALKSKLNLNPTLTYADFETKVKQLTDFMNNCISESSLQKTFKCLNSEKQYSMNKGLYITYFNKINKAPDFYGSQLVADWYKRNLIMYSYIQNQIEKGDKNIVIIVGAGHAAMMYDFIKNDPQFNLIEVKNIF
;
A
#
# COMPACT_ATOMS: atom_id res chain seq x y z
N MET A 1 35.72 46.88 -46.54
CA MET A 1 35.51 45.59 -45.85
C MET A 1 34.19 45.64 -45.10
N LYS A 2 33.14 45.00 -45.59
CA LYS A 2 31.86 44.84 -44.88
C LYS A 2 31.62 43.34 -44.72
N THR A 3 31.80 42.86 -43.49
CA THR A 3 31.60 41.46 -43.13
C THR A 3 30.10 41.26 -42.89
N ILE A 4 29.43 40.54 -43.78
CA ILE A 4 28.05 40.09 -43.58
C ILE A 4 28.12 38.84 -42.71
N ILE A 5 27.62 38.93 -41.49
CA ILE A 5 27.45 37.78 -40.59
C ILE A 5 26.02 37.27 -40.79
N THR A 6 25.89 36.14 -41.47
CA THR A 6 24.62 35.42 -41.60
C THR A 6 24.42 34.58 -40.35
N LEU A 7 23.48 34.96 -39.49
CA LEU A 7 23.08 34.18 -38.32
C LEU A 7 22.16 33.03 -38.77
N PHE A 8 22.63 31.79 -38.68
CA PHE A 8 21.81 30.59 -38.86
C PHE A 8 21.04 30.31 -37.57
N PHE A 9 19.74 30.64 -37.54
CA PHE A 9 18.84 30.22 -36.47
C PHE A 9 18.44 28.76 -36.72
N VAL A 10 19.14 27.82 -36.10
CA VAL A 10 18.68 26.42 -36.03
C VAL A 10 17.59 26.36 -34.96
N ALA A 11 16.34 26.36 -35.41
CA ALA A 11 15.21 26.04 -34.55
C ALA A 11 15.30 24.56 -34.18
N LEU A 12 15.89 24.26 -33.02
CA LEU A 12 15.80 22.95 -32.40
C LEU A 12 14.35 22.77 -31.91
N SER A 13 13.50 22.20 -32.75
CA SER A 13 12.21 21.67 -32.32
C SER A 13 12.50 20.50 -31.39
N ALA A 14 12.62 20.79 -30.09
CA ALA A 14 12.55 19.79 -29.06
C ALA A 14 11.15 19.15 -29.16
N LEU A 15 11.06 18.02 -29.84
CA LEU A 15 9.96 17.08 -29.69
C LEU A 15 10.03 16.58 -28.24
N SER A 16 9.48 17.35 -27.31
CA SER A 16 9.11 16.86 -26.00
C SER A 16 8.01 15.84 -26.24
N PHE A 17 8.41 14.58 -26.45
CA PHE A 17 7.50 13.46 -26.28
C PHE A 17 7.03 13.54 -24.83
N SER A 18 5.81 14.04 -24.63
CA SER A 18 5.10 13.87 -23.37
C SER A 18 5.06 12.36 -23.12
N GLN A 19 5.85 11.87 -22.16
CA GLN A 19 5.74 10.50 -21.73
C GLN A 19 4.33 10.34 -21.16
N ASP A 20 3.53 9.44 -21.75
CA ASP A 20 2.22 9.13 -21.20
C ASP A 20 2.37 8.72 -19.74
N LYS A 21 1.61 9.37 -18.87
CA LYS A 21 1.64 9.06 -17.43
C LYS A 21 1.16 7.63 -17.22
N ILE A 22 1.77 6.95 -16.25
CA ILE A 22 1.36 5.60 -15.85
C ILE A 22 0.21 5.73 -14.87
N ASN A 23 -0.91 5.09 -15.15
CA ASN A 23 -2.04 5.03 -14.24
C ASN A 23 -1.70 4.14 -13.05
N VAL A 24 -1.93 4.63 -11.83
CA VAL A 24 -1.70 3.89 -10.60
C VAL A 24 -3.02 3.72 -9.87
N ILE A 25 -3.42 2.47 -9.67
CA ILE A 25 -4.56 2.13 -8.79
C ILE A 25 -3.99 1.73 -7.43
N LEU A 26 -4.14 2.60 -6.44
CA LEU A 26 -3.70 2.34 -5.08
C LEU A 26 -4.87 1.75 -4.26
N ILE A 27 -4.67 0.56 -3.70
CA ILE A 27 -5.68 -0.14 -2.89
C ILE A 27 -5.11 -0.46 -1.52
N GLY A 28 -5.50 0.36 -0.55
CA GLY A 28 -5.39 0.12 0.88
C GLY A 28 -6.34 -0.99 1.33
N THR A 29 -5.79 -2.01 1.99
CA THR A 29 -6.51 -3.14 2.59
C THR A 29 -6.49 -3.04 4.12
N TYR A 30 -7.23 -3.94 4.79
CA TYR A 30 -7.22 -4.07 6.25
C TYR A 30 -6.35 -5.24 6.74
N HIS A 31 -5.45 -5.76 5.90
CA HIS A 31 -4.74 -7.03 6.07
C HIS A 31 -5.67 -8.21 6.35
N PHE A 32 -6.02 -8.99 5.32
CA PHE A 32 -7.11 -9.98 5.41
C PHE A 32 -6.88 -11.05 6.48
N ASN A 33 -5.62 -11.45 6.70
CA ASN A 33 -5.24 -12.42 7.72
C ASN A 33 -4.99 -11.79 9.11
N ASN A 34 -5.20 -10.46 9.25
CA ASN A 34 -5.01 -9.64 10.46
C ASN A 34 -3.82 -10.09 11.31
N PRO A 35 -2.58 -9.77 10.91
CA PRO A 35 -1.39 -10.38 11.52
C PRO A 35 -1.18 -9.96 12.98
N GLY A 36 -1.93 -8.98 13.49
CA GLY A 36 -1.92 -8.57 14.90
C GLY A 36 -0.75 -7.67 15.29
N PHE A 37 0.02 -7.17 14.33
CA PHE A 37 1.16 -6.27 14.58
C PHE A 37 0.75 -4.79 14.70
N ASP A 38 -0.47 -4.44 14.29
CA ASP A 38 -0.99 -3.08 14.43
C ASP A 38 -1.41 -2.79 15.87
N ALA A 39 -1.16 -1.55 16.31
CA ALA A 39 -1.57 -1.10 17.65
C ALA A 39 -3.10 -1.14 17.85
N GLY A 40 -3.86 -0.95 16.76
CA GLY A 40 -5.31 -1.10 16.73
C GLY A 40 -5.74 -2.47 16.23
N LYS A 41 -6.65 -3.14 16.95
CA LYS A 41 -7.18 -4.44 16.54
C LYS A 41 -8.43 -4.26 15.68
N VAL A 42 -8.31 -4.51 14.38
CA VAL A 42 -9.45 -4.47 13.46
C VAL A 42 -10.29 -5.75 13.54
N LYS A 43 -11.56 -5.63 13.15
CA LYS A 43 -12.53 -6.73 13.07
C LYS A 43 -12.09 -7.75 12.04
N GLU A 44 -12.18 -9.04 12.39
CA GLU A 44 -11.98 -10.11 11.42
C GLU A 44 -13.18 -10.19 10.46
N ARG A 45 -12.88 -10.34 9.17
CA ARG A 45 -13.84 -10.65 8.10
C ARG A 45 -13.34 -11.88 7.39
N ASN A 46 -14.13 -12.96 7.38
CA ASN A 46 -13.74 -14.22 6.74
C ASN A 46 -13.68 -14.03 5.22
N ILE A 47 -12.49 -13.75 4.71
CA ILE A 47 -12.28 -13.52 3.28
C ILE A 47 -12.58 -14.76 2.42
N LEU A 48 -12.52 -15.96 3.01
CA LEU A 48 -12.76 -17.23 2.32
C LEU A 48 -14.25 -17.59 2.20
N GLU A 49 -15.14 -16.84 2.86
CA GLU A 49 -16.58 -16.98 2.67
C GLU A 49 -16.96 -16.69 1.22
N GLN A 50 -17.93 -17.45 0.68
CA GLN A 50 -18.33 -17.38 -0.73
C GLN A 50 -18.69 -15.96 -1.17
N SER A 51 -19.45 -15.22 -0.36
CA SER A 51 -19.85 -13.84 -0.67
C SER A 51 -18.64 -12.91 -0.85
N ASN A 52 -17.61 -13.07 -0.02
CA ASN A 52 -16.37 -12.30 -0.08
C ASN A 52 -15.50 -12.73 -1.28
N GLN A 53 -15.46 -14.03 -1.60
CA GLN A 53 -14.80 -14.54 -2.80
C GLN A 53 -15.45 -14.01 -4.08
N ASP A 54 -16.78 -13.99 -4.15
CA ASP A 54 -17.54 -13.44 -5.28
C ASP A 54 -17.28 -11.93 -5.43
N ASN A 55 -17.21 -11.21 -4.30
CA ASN A 55 -16.85 -9.79 -4.30
C ASN A 55 -15.41 -9.57 -4.80
N LEU A 56 -14.44 -10.39 -4.38
CA LEU A 56 -13.07 -10.31 -4.89
C LEU A 56 -13.01 -10.59 -6.40
N ILE A 57 -13.79 -11.54 -6.91
CA ILE A 57 -13.92 -11.79 -8.35
C ILE A 57 -14.44 -10.54 -9.06
N GLN A 58 -15.52 -9.93 -8.56
CA GLN A 58 -16.09 -8.72 -9.16
C GLN A 58 -15.12 -7.53 -9.14
N VAL A 59 -14.46 -7.28 -8.01
CA VAL A 59 -13.44 -6.22 -7.87
C VAL A 59 -12.30 -6.45 -8.86
N THR A 60 -11.78 -7.68 -8.90
CA THR A 60 -10.69 -8.04 -9.80
C THR A 60 -11.09 -7.81 -11.25
N HIS A 61 -12.24 -8.36 -11.66
CA HIS A 61 -12.74 -8.26 -13.01
C HIS A 61 -12.98 -6.81 -13.44
N LYS A 62 -13.50 -5.97 -12.53
CA LYS A 62 -13.70 -4.55 -12.81
C LYS A 62 -12.39 -3.82 -13.11
N ILE A 63 -11.34 -4.11 -12.34
CA ILE A 63 -10.01 -3.53 -12.52
C ILE A 63 -9.39 -4.04 -13.84
N THR A 64 -9.38 -5.35 -14.08
CA THR A 64 -8.71 -5.96 -15.23
C THR A 64 -9.39 -5.62 -16.56
N SER A 65 -10.72 -5.61 -16.61
CA SER A 65 -11.48 -5.26 -17.83
C SER A 65 -11.29 -3.82 -18.29
N THR A 66 -11.02 -2.90 -17.36
CA THR A 66 -10.88 -1.47 -17.66
C THR A 66 -9.41 -1.09 -17.88
N TYR A 67 -8.54 -1.54 -16.99
CA TYR A 67 -7.16 -1.04 -16.91
C TYR A 67 -6.13 -2.05 -17.40
N ARG A 68 -6.42 -3.36 -17.36
CA ARG A 68 -5.49 -4.45 -17.75
C ARG A 68 -4.06 -4.17 -17.25
N PRO A 69 -3.84 -4.17 -15.91
CA PRO A 69 -2.59 -3.69 -15.34
C PRO A 69 -1.38 -4.51 -15.80
N ASP A 70 -0.33 -3.81 -16.20
CA ASP A 70 0.94 -4.38 -16.63
C ASP A 70 1.74 -4.94 -15.45
N LYS A 71 1.50 -4.39 -14.24
CA LYS A 71 2.13 -4.82 -12.98
C LYS A 71 1.18 -4.75 -11.80
N VAL A 72 1.33 -5.72 -10.90
CA VAL A 72 0.62 -5.79 -9.61
C VAL A 72 1.65 -5.89 -8.51
N PHE A 73 1.69 -4.86 -7.67
CA PHE A 73 2.57 -4.76 -6.51
C PHE A 73 1.85 -5.18 -5.25
N VAL A 74 2.54 -5.93 -4.39
CA VAL A 74 2.01 -6.42 -3.12
C VAL A 74 3.00 -6.18 -1.98
N GLU A 75 2.46 -6.01 -0.78
CA GLU A 75 3.22 -5.84 0.46
C GLU A 75 3.86 -7.15 0.92
N SER A 76 4.88 -7.59 0.19
CA SER A 76 5.76 -8.70 0.52
C SER A 76 7.20 -8.18 0.55
N PRO A 77 8.07 -8.67 1.46
CA PRO A 77 9.45 -8.21 1.55
C PRO A 77 10.15 -8.25 0.20
N TYR A 78 10.78 -7.15 -0.19
CA TYR A 78 11.45 -7.02 -1.49
C TYR A 78 12.51 -8.13 -1.72
N GLU A 79 13.18 -8.56 -0.65
CA GLU A 79 14.19 -9.62 -0.73
C GLU A 79 13.61 -11.03 -0.91
N ASP A 80 12.32 -11.24 -0.62
CA ASP A 80 11.65 -12.54 -0.84
C ASP A 80 10.96 -12.64 -2.22
N ARG A 81 11.17 -11.66 -3.10
CA ARG A 81 10.50 -11.57 -4.43
C ARG A 81 10.63 -12.82 -5.29
N GLU A 82 11.77 -13.51 -5.23
CA GLU A 82 12.01 -14.74 -6.02
C GLU A 82 11.16 -15.90 -5.50
N ASN A 83 11.05 -16.03 -4.18
CA ASN A 83 10.20 -17.04 -3.56
C ASN A 83 8.71 -16.75 -3.81
N LEU A 84 8.30 -15.48 -3.67
CA LEU A 84 6.94 -15.05 -4.00
C LEU A 84 6.58 -15.39 -5.46
N ASN A 85 7.49 -15.15 -6.41
CA ASN A 85 7.25 -15.48 -7.81
C ASN A 85 7.23 -16.98 -8.12
N LYS A 86 7.97 -17.81 -7.37
CA LYS A 86 7.82 -19.28 -7.43
C LYS A 86 6.42 -19.70 -6.99
N MET A 87 5.91 -19.13 -5.90
CA MET A 87 4.55 -19.37 -5.42
C MET A 87 3.50 -18.90 -6.44
N TYR A 88 3.70 -17.72 -7.03
CA TYR A 88 2.81 -17.18 -8.05
C TYR A 88 2.78 -18.04 -9.32
N ALA A 89 3.94 -18.55 -9.76
CA ALA A 89 4.01 -19.46 -10.91
C ALA A 89 3.20 -20.75 -10.69
N LEU A 90 3.23 -21.32 -9.47
CA LEU A 90 2.39 -22.47 -9.08
C LEU A 90 0.91 -22.09 -9.08
N TYR A 91 0.56 -20.94 -8.50
CA TYR A 91 -0.82 -20.43 -8.48
C TYR A 91 -1.41 -20.26 -9.89
N LYS A 92 -0.64 -19.69 -10.84
CA LYS A 92 -1.07 -19.56 -12.25
C LYS A 92 -1.40 -20.91 -12.89
N GLN A 93 -0.67 -21.97 -12.51
CA GLN A 93 -0.87 -23.33 -13.02
C GLN A 93 -1.98 -24.10 -12.28
N GLY A 94 -2.69 -23.47 -11.33
CA GLY A 94 -3.66 -24.15 -10.48
C GLY A 94 -3.05 -25.17 -9.52
N LYS A 95 -1.73 -25.10 -9.29
CA LYS A 95 -1.01 -25.99 -8.36
C LYS A 95 -0.97 -25.36 -6.97
N ALA A 96 -0.92 -26.22 -5.94
CA ALA A 96 -0.71 -25.77 -4.58
C ALA A 96 0.63 -25.03 -4.46
N TYR A 97 0.58 -23.78 -4.00
CA TYR A 97 1.75 -22.91 -3.80
C TYR A 97 2.28 -22.94 -2.36
N TYR A 98 1.60 -23.68 -1.48
CA TYR A 98 2.04 -24.03 -0.14
C TYR A 98 1.42 -25.39 0.24
N LYS A 99 2.06 -26.08 1.20
CA LYS A 99 1.60 -27.38 1.71
C LYS A 99 1.11 -27.22 3.14
N ALA A 100 -0.21 -27.05 3.31
CA ALA A 100 -0.81 -26.72 4.61
C ALA A 100 -0.52 -27.76 5.70
N ASP A 101 -0.45 -29.04 5.33
CA ASP A 101 -0.10 -30.20 6.16
C ASP A 101 1.34 -30.15 6.68
N THR A 102 2.26 -29.52 5.94
CA THR A 102 3.67 -29.36 6.38
C THR A 102 3.87 -28.20 7.34
N LEU A 103 2.90 -27.29 7.47
CA LEU A 103 3.00 -26.13 8.32
C LEU A 103 2.55 -26.49 9.73
N LYS A 104 3.46 -26.37 10.71
CA LYS A 104 3.12 -26.58 12.13
C LYS A 104 2.50 -25.35 12.79
N ASN A 105 2.60 -24.19 12.16
CA ASN A 105 2.17 -22.92 12.70
C ASN A 105 0.86 -22.48 12.04
N ASP A 106 -0.21 -22.36 12.83
CA ASP A 106 -1.53 -21.98 12.34
C ASP A 106 -1.59 -20.54 11.83
N PHE A 107 -0.81 -19.62 12.40
CA PHE A 107 -0.65 -18.28 11.84
C PHE A 107 -0.08 -18.34 10.42
N ARG A 108 0.95 -19.17 10.17
CA ARG A 108 1.51 -19.32 8.82
C ARG A 108 0.52 -19.95 7.84
N LYS A 109 -0.29 -20.93 8.30
CA LYS A 109 -1.37 -21.49 7.49
C LYS A 109 -2.38 -20.41 7.09
N ARG A 110 -2.88 -19.66 8.08
CA ARG A 110 -3.82 -18.55 7.86
C ARG A 110 -3.23 -17.46 6.97
N MET A 111 -1.99 -17.07 7.18
CA MET A 111 -1.30 -16.11 6.31
C MET A 111 -1.28 -16.59 4.86
N LEU A 112 -0.91 -17.85 4.60
CA LEU A 112 -0.84 -18.37 3.23
C LEU A 112 -2.21 -18.61 2.59
N SER A 113 -3.26 -18.84 3.38
CA SER A 113 -4.62 -19.05 2.88
C SER A 113 -5.44 -17.76 2.76
N GLU A 114 -5.34 -16.84 3.71
CA GLU A 114 -6.26 -15.70 3.85
C GLU A 114 -5.65 -14.38 3.38
N ASN A 115 -4.32 -14.22 3.38
CA ASN A 115 -3.69 -12.93 3.12
C ASN A 115 -4.03 -12.38 1.72
N GLU A 116 -4.17 -11.06 1.64
CA GLU A 116 -4.50 -10.30 0.43
C GLU A 116 -3.54 -10.50 -0.73
N ILE A 117 -2.26 -10.81 -0.46
CA ILE A 117 -1.28 -11.18 -1.48
C ILE A 117 -1.81 -12.34 -2.31
N PHE A 118 -2.38 -13.36 -1.68
CA PHE A 118 -2.85 -14.58 -2.35
C PHE A 118 -4.30 -14.47 -2.79
N GLN A 119 -5.17 -13.94 -1.94
CA GLN A 119 -6.60 -13.87 -2.22
C GLN A 119 -6.95 -12.81 -3.27
N PHE A 120 -6.19 -11.71 -3.31
CA PHE A 120 -6.43 -10.58 -4.19
C PHE A 120 -5.27 -10.32 -5.17
N GLY A 121 -4.03 -10.20 -4.70
CA GLY A 121 -2.87 -9.89 -5.55
C GLY A 121 -2.61 -10.94 -6.63
N PHE A 122 -2.50 -12.22 -6.25
CA PHE A 122 -2.29 -13.33 -7.18
C PHE A 122 -3.45 -13.47 -8.17
N ARG A 123 -4.69 -13.32 -7.68
CA ARG A 123 -5.90 -13.37 -8.51
C ARG A 123 -5.87 -12.28 -9.58
N LEU A 124 -5.61 -11.04 -9.17
CA LEU A 124 -5.57 -9.88 -10.04
C LEU A 124 -4.45 -9.98 -11.06
N ALA A 125 -3.24 -10.33 -10.62
CA ALA A 125 -2.11 -10.50 -11.51
C ALA A 125 -2.37 -11.59 -12.55
N ARG A 126 -2.97 -12.73 -12.15
CA ARG A 126 -3.30 -13.83 -13.07
C ARG A 126 -4.35 -13.40 -14.09
N GLU A 127 -5.42 -12.73 -13.66
CA GLU A 127 -6.49 -12.29 -14.56
C GLU A 127 -6.02 -11.18 -15.52
N ALA A 128 -5.09 -10.33 -15.10
CA ALA A 128 -4.44 -9.35 -15.96
C ALA A 128 -3.39 -9.95 -16.93
N GLY A 129 -3.08 -11.25 -16.79
CA GLY A 129 -2.09 -11.94 -17.63
C GLY A 129 -0.63 -11.65 -17.27
N ASN A 130 -0.34 -11.14 -16.07
CA ASN A 130 1.02 -10.83 -15.66
C ASN A 130 1.85 -12.12 -15.51
N GLN A 131 3.11 -12.05 -15.96
CA GLN A 131 4.02 -13.20 -15.83
C GLN A 131 4.61 -13.34 -14.44
N LYS A 132 4.77 -12.22 -13.73
CA LYS A 132 5.32 -12.12 -12.38
C LYS A 132 4.46 -11.18 -11.53
N ILE A 133 4.60 -11.31 -10.21
CA ILE A 133 4.06 -10.38 -9.21
C ILE A 133 5.22 -9.65 -8.53
N TYR A 134 4.99 -8.42 -8.08
CA TYR A 134 6.06 -7.53 -7.64
C TYR A 134 6.00 -7.27 -6.14
N SER A 135 7.07 -7.61 -5.43
CA SER A 135 7.25 -7.30 -4.01
C SER A 135 7.69 -5.84 -3.85
N MET A 136 7.25 -5.18 -2.77
CA MET A 136 7.67 -3.80 -2.47
C MET A 136 7.73 -3.46 -0.97
N ASP A 137 7.59 -4.43 -0.07
CA ASP A 137 7.67 -4.14 1.36
C ASP A 137 9.12 -3.97 1.85
N TYR A 138 9.26 -3.16 2.90
CA TYR A 138 10.50 -2.90 3.61
C TYR A 138 10.23 -2.96 5.11
N GLU A 139 10.91 -3.85 5.83
CA GLU A 139 10.80 -3.90 7.28
C GLU A 139 11.57 -2.74 7.91
N SER A 140 10.89 -1.93 8.71
CA SER A 140 11.50 -0.83 9.48
C SER A 140 11.18 -0.99 10.96
N GLN A 141 12.16 -0.72 11.82
CA GLN A 141 11.98 -0.77 13.26
C GLN A 141 11.53 0.60 13.78
N MET A 142 10.22 0.80 13.85
CA MET A 142 9.67 1.89 14.66
C MET A 142 9.75 1.51 16.14
N ASN A 143 10.42 2.32 16.96
CA ASN A 143 10.59 2.05 18.40
C ASN A 143 9.31 2.35 19.21
N LEU A 144 8.21 1.64 18.96
CA LEU A 144 6.96 1.79 19.73
C LEU A 144 7.12 1.33 21.19
N GLY A 145 8.13 0.50 21.51
CA GLY A 145 8.36 -0.02 22.87
C GLY A 145 8.65 1.07 23.90
N ALA A 146 9.26 2.20 23.48
CA ALA A 146 9.51 3.33 24.35
C ALA A 146 8.31 4.29 24.50
N LEU A 147 7.20 4.08 23.76
CA LEU A 147 6.09 5.04 23.70
C LEU A 147 5.51 5.35 25.09
N LYS A 148 5.22 4.32 25.88
CA LYS A 148 4.62 4.48 27.21
C LYS A 148 5.52 5.23 28.18
N SER A 149 6.83 4.91 28.20
CA SER A 149 7.77 5.59 29.10
C SER A 149 8.00 7.06 28.70
N LYS A 150 8.02 7.35 27.39
CA LYS A 150 8.11 8.73 26.88
C LYS A 150 6.87 9.55 27.22
N LEU A 151 5.68 8.96 27.09
CA LEU A 151 4.41 9.64 27.44
C LEU A 151 4.27 9.90 28.94
N ASN A 152 4.76 9.02 29.82
CA ASN A 152 4.78 9.28 31.26
C ASN A 152 5.59 10.53 31.65
N LEU A 153 6.51 10.98 30.79
CA LEU A 153 7.33 12.17 31.00
C LEU A 153 6.80 13.41 30.25
N ASN A 154 5.72 13.26 29.47
CA ASN A 154 5.13 14.34 28.69
C ASN A 154 4.05 15.08 29.52
N PRO A 155 4.14 16.41 29.65
CA PRO A 155 3.21 17.18 30.49
C PRO A 155 1.83 17.39 29.87
N THR A 156 1.66 17.10 28.57
CA THR A 156 0.45 17.46 27.80
C THR A 156 -0.22 16.30 27.09
N LEU A 157 0.50 15.21 26.84
CA LEU A 157 -0.01 14.02 26.16
C LEU A 157 0.16 12.82 27.05
N THR A 158 -0.92 12.07 27.20
CA THR A 158 -0.96 10.86 28.01
C THR A 158 -1.08 9.62 27.13
N TYR A 159 -0.79 8.44 27.69
CA TYR A 159 -1.05 7.17 27.02
C TYR A 159 -2.55 6.96 26.72
N ALA A 160 -3.45 7.49 27.55
CA ALA A 160 -4.89 7.43 27.29
C ALA A 160 -5.29 8.25 26.04
N ASP A 161 -4.60 9.36 25.76
CA ASP A 161 -4.81 10.12 24.52
C ASP A 161 -4.39 9.30 23.29
N PHE A 162 -3.29 8.55 23.39
CA PHE A 162 -2.85 7.62 22.34
C PHE A 162 -3.92 6.56 22.09
N GLU A 163 -4.38 5.87 23.15
CA GLU A 163 -5.40 4.83 23.07
C GLU A 163 -6.70 5.39 22.46
N THR A 164 -7.08 6.61 22.82
CA THR A 164 -8.25 7.28 22.23
C THR A 164 -8.09 7.51 20.74
N LYS A 165 -6.91 7.98 20.28
CA LYS A 165 -6.64 8.20 18.85
C LYS A 165 -6.58 6.90 18.06
N VAL A 166 -5.93 5.88 18.59
CA VAL A 166 -5.91 4.53 18.00
C VAL A 166 -7.32 3.96 17.91
N LYS A 167 -8.13 4.11 18.97
CA LYS A 167 -9.52 3.66 18.99
C LYS A 167 -10.35 4.37 17.93
N GLN A 168 -10.23 5.70 17.78
CA GLN A 168 -10.95 6.45 16.75
C GLN A 168 -10.64 5.95 15.34
N LEU A 169 -9.35 5.70 15.03
CA LEU A 169 -8.95 5.14 13.75
C LEU A 169 -9.44 3.70 13.56
N THR A 170 -9.34 2.88 14.61
CA THR A 170 -9.77 1.48 14.60
C THR A 170 -11.29 1.36 14.43
N ASP A 171 -12.08 2.17 15.13
CA ASP A 171 -13.54 2.22 15.01
C ASP A 171 -13.94 2.61 13.57
N PHE A 172 -13.27 3.62 13.00
CA PHE A 172 -13.50 4.01 11.61
C PHE A 172 -13.20 2.86 10.63
N MET A 173 -12.05 2.19 10.78
CA MET A 173 -11.69 1.04 9.96
C MET A 173 -12.69 -0.12 10.13
N ASN A 174 -13.14 -0.40 11.36
CA ASN A 174 -14.13 -1.43 11.64
C ASN A 174 -15.49 -1.14 11.00
N ASN A 175 -15.90 0.13 10.95
CA ASN A 175 -17.08 0.54 10.21
C ASN A 175 -16.91 0.27 8.71
N CYS A 176 -15.76 0.63 8.13
CA CYS A 176 -15.46 0.30 6.73
C CYS A 176 -15.46 -1.22 6.46
N ILE A 177 -14.87 -2.03 7.34
CA ILE A 177 -14.77 -3.49 7.19
C ILE A 177 -16.16 -4.15 7.30
N SER A 178 -17.06 -3.56 8.09
CA SER A 178 -18.44 -4.03 8.28
C SER A 178 -19.38 -3.68 7.13
N GLU A 179 -18.91 -2.98 6.11
CA GLU A 179 -19.67 -2.72 4.89
C GLU A 179 -20.10 -4.02 4.20
N SER A 180 -21.28 -3.97 3.57
CA SER A 180 -21.96 -5.13 3.00
C SER A 180 -21.19 -5.83 1.88
N SER A 181 -20.16 -5.20 1.31
CA SER A 181 -19.39 -5.71 0.17
C SER A 181 -17.95 -5.21 0.22
N LEU A 182 -17.01 -5.95 -0.39
CA LEU A 182 -15.60 -5.54 -0.42
C LEU A 182 -15.38 -4.27 -1.25
N GLN A 183 -16.21 -4.02 -2.28
CA GLN A 183 -16.19 -2.77 -3.03
C GLN A 183 -16.40 -1.58 -2.09
N LYS A 184 -17.47 -1.61 -1.27
CA LYS A 184 -17.74 -0.54 -0.30
C LYS A 184 -16.65 -0.45 0.77
N THR A 185 -16.14 -1.59 1.25
CA THR A 185 -15.01 -1.61 2.18
C THR A 185 -13.78 -0.92 1.59
N PHE A 186 -13.37 -1.26 0.37
CA PHE A 186 -12.22 -0.64 -0.28
C PHE A 186 -12.44 0.84 -0.57
N LYS A 187 -13.64 1.27 -0.98
CA LYS A 187 -13.94 2.71 -1.11
C LYS A 187 -13.76 3.46 0.21
N CYS A 188 -14.24 2.89 1.31
CA CYS A 188 -14.16 3.50 2.63
C CYS A 188 -12.72 3.57 3.15
N LEU A 189 -11.97 2.46 3.03
CA LEU A 189 -10.56 2.39 3.44
C LEU A 189 -9.62 3.25 2.58
N ASN A 190 -10.01 3.56 1.34
CA ASN A 190 -9.24 4.40 0.42
C ASN A 190 -9.85 5.80 0.26
N SER A 191 -10.51 6.29 1.31
CA SER A 191 -11.08 7.63 1.35
C SER A 191 -10.08 8.66 1.89
N GLU A 192 -10.21 9.92 1.47
CA GLU A 192 -9.45 11.03 2.05
C GLU A 192 -9.58 11.10 3.58
N LYS A 193 -10.76 10.73 4.11
CA LYS A 193 -11.01 10.65 5.55
C LYS A 193 -10.11 9.62 6.22
N GLN A 194 -10.01 8.41 5.67
CA GLN A 194 -9.08 7.41 6.18
C GLN A 194 -7.64 7.94 6.13
N TYR A 195 -7.21 8.47 4.98
CA TYR A 195 -5.83 8.91 4.78
C TYR A 195 -5.46 10.03 5.77
N SER A 196 -6.38 10.99 5.97
CA SER A 196 -6.22 12.08 6.93
C SER A 196 -6.18 11.57 8.38
N MET A 197 -7.06 10.64 8.78
CA MET A 197 -7.04 10.07 10.14
C MET A 197 -5.76 9.29 10.40
N ASN A 198 -5.31 8.49 9.44
CA ASN A 198 -4.09 7.70 9.57
C ASN A 198 -2.86 8.62 9.71
N LYS A 199 -2.63 9.52 8.74
CA LYS A 199 -1.53 10.51 8.81
C LYS A 199 -1.64 11.40 10.05
N GLY A 200 -2.85 11.74 10.47
CA GLY A 200 -3.12 12.54 11.65
C GLY A 200 -2.60 11.92 12.94
N LEU A 201 -2.66 10.59 13.11
CA LEU A 201 -2.07 9.90 14.25
C LEU A 201 -0.55 10.17 14.35
N TYR A 202 0.16 10.17 13.22
CA TYR A 202 1.59 10.43 13.19
C TYR A 202 1.92 11.90 13.41
N ILE A 203 1.27 12.81 12.67
CA ILE A 203 1.61 14.23 12.67
C ILE A 203 1.07 14.97 13.89
N THR A 204 -0.18 14.70 14.29
CA THR A 204 -0.84 15.46 15.36
C THR A 204 -0.65 14.85 16.74
N TYR A 205 -0.26 13.56 16.82
CA TYR A 205 -0.03 12.88 18.08
C TYR A 205 1.44 12.48 18.27
N PHE A 206 1.97 11.52 17.49
CA PHE A 206 3.33 11.01 17.72
C PHE A 206 4.40 12.10 17.65
N ASN A 207 4.35 12.99 16.65
CA ASN A 207 5.35 14.06 16.50
C ASN A 207 5.41 15.00 17.71
N LYS A 208 4.29 15.19 18.43
CA LYS A 208 4.18 16.07 19.60
C LYS A 208 4.73 15.45 20.89
N ILE A 209 5.16 14.19 20.87
CA ILE A 209 5.70 13.51 22.07
C ILE A 209 7.07 14.07 22.47
N ASN A 210 7.78 14.73 21.54
CA ASN A 210 9.11 15.30 21.77
C ASN A 210 9.24 16.09 23.07
N LYS A 211 10.39 15.94 23.71
CA LYS A 211 10.78 16.71 24.90
C LYS A 211 12.28 16.95 24.85
N ALA A 212 12.68 18.18 24.55
CA ALA A 212 14.09 18.54 24.42
C ALA A 212 14.92 18.06 25.64
N PRO A 213 16.12 17.50 25.42
CA PRO A 213 16.82 17.35 24.14
C PRO A 213 16.40 16.12 23.29
N ASP A 214 15.41 15.34 23.73
CA ASP A 214 14.96 14.12 23.07
C ASP A 214 13.86 14.36 22.02
N PHE A 215 14.10 13.89 20.80
CA PHE A 215 13.22 14.02 19.64
C PHE A 215 12.53 12.68 19.28
N TYR A 216 12.32 11.81 20.26
CA TYR A 216 11.69 10.49 20.07
C TYR A 216 10.44 10.50 19.18
N GLY A 217 9.52 11.43 19.39
CA GLY A 217 8.28 11.51 18.62
C GLY A 217 8.52 11.78 17.14
N SER A 218 9.39 12.74 16.83
CA SER A 218 9.81 13.01 15.46
C SER A 218 10.61 11.87 14.84
N GLN A 219 11.48 11.19 15.61
CA GLN A 219 12.21 10.02 15.11
C GLN A 219 11.26 8.89 14.71
N LEU A 220 10.27 8.59 15.55
CA LEU A 220 9.26 7.57 15.27
C LEU A 220 8.46 7.89 13.99
N VAL A 221 8.08 9.15 13.81
CA VAL A 221 7.39 9.61 12.59
C VAL A 221 8.33 9.55 11.39
N ALA A 222 9.59 9.96 11.54
CA ALA A 222 10.58 9.87 10.47
C ALA A 222 10.83 8.43 10.01
N ASP A 223 10.87 7.47 10.93
CA ASP A 223 11.04 6.04 10.61
C ASP A 223 9.84 5.48 9.81
N TRP A 224 8.62 5.93 10.12
CA TRP A 224 7.43 5.62 9.34
C TRP A 224 7.48 6.23 7.93
N TYR A 225 7.86 7.50 7.81
CA TYR A 225 8.06 8.16 6.51
C TYR A 225 9.13 7.45 5.68
N LYS A 226 10.27 7.10 6.31
CA LYS A 226 11.37 6.37 5.69
C LYS A 226 10.92 5.02 5.15
N ARG A 227 10.19 4.22 5.93
CA ARG A 227 9.65 2.92 5.48
C ARG A 227 8.84 3.08 4.21
N ASN A 228 7.84 3.97 4.24
CA ASN A 228 6.95 4.21 3.11
C ASN A 228 7.69 4.74 1.87
N LEU A 229 8.68 5.62 2.07
CA LEU A 229 9.48 6.17 0.98
C LEU A 229 10.34 5.08 0.31
N ILE A 230 10.95 4.19 1.10
CA ILE A 230 11.70 3.04 0.57
C ILE A 230 10.78 2.09 -0.18
N MET A 231 9.62 1.73 0.38
CA MET A 231 8.61 0.90 -0.30
C MET A 231 8.22 1.51 -1.65
N TYR A 232 7.95 2.82 -1.68
CA TYR A 232 7.63 3.53 -2.91
C TYR A 232 8.79 3.52 -3.91
N SER A 233 10.04 3.64 -3.45
CA SER A 233 11.21 3.54 -4.33
C SER A 233 11.35 2.15 -4.98
N TYR A 234 10.97 1.07 -4.28
CA TYR A 234 10.94 -0.27 -4.89
C TYR A 234 9.90 -0.37 -6.00
N ILE A 235 8.78 0.35 -5.89
CA ILE A 235 7.78 0.42 -6.96
C ILE A 235 8.39 1.15 -8.16
N GLN A 236 8.92 2.37 -7.94
CA GLN A 236 9.53 3.19 -8.99
C GLN A 236 10.65 2.44 -9.73
N ASN A 237 11.55 1.77 -9.02
CA ASN A 237 12.68 1.03 -9.60
C ASN A 237 12.28 -0.25 -10.35
N GLN A 238 11.03 -0.69 -10.23
CA GLN A 238 10.49 -1.84 -10.96
C GLN A 238 9.58 -1.43 -12.12
N ILE A 239 9.38 -0.13 -12.36
CA ILE A 239 8.67 0.38 -13.54
C ILE A 239 9.57 0.30 -14.77
N GLU A 240 9.00 -0.12 -15.89
CA GLU A 240 9.70 -0.28 -17.16
C GLU A 240 9.04 0.61 -18.23
N LYS A 241 9.82 0.99 -19.24
CA LYS A 241 9.31 1.75 -20.38
C LYS A 241 8.22 0.94 -21.09
N GLY A 242 7.01 1.48 -21.14
CA GLY A 242 5.86 0.85 -21.80
C GLY A 242 4.76 0.38 -20.85
N ASP A 243 5.03 0.34 -19.53
CA ASP A 243 3.96 0.21 -18.54
C ASP A 243 2.95 1.35 -18.72
N LYS A 244 1.66 1.05 -18.63
CA LYS A 244 0.57 2.02 -18.76
C LYS A 244 -0.33 2.02 -17.54
N ASN A 245 -0.55 0.86 -16.92
CA ASN A 245 -1.41 0.74 -15.75
C ASN A 245 -0.77 -0.19 -14.73
N ILE A 246 -0.68 0.23 -13.47
CA ILE A 246 -0.20 -0.60 -12.37
C ILE A 246 -1.20 -0.59 -11.22
N VAL A 247 -1.22 -1.65 -10.44
CA VAL A 247 -1.99 -1.76 -9.20
C VAL A 247 -1.04 -1.93 -8.03
N ILE A 248 -1.26 -1.20 -6.93
CA ILE A 248 -0.52 -1.33 -5.68
C ILE A 248 -1.51 -1.79 -4.60
N ILE A 249 -1.25 -2.96 -4.01
CA ILE A 249 -2.04 -3.53 -2.91
C ILE A 249 -1.18 -3.49 -1.64
N VAL A 250 -1.65 -2.75 -0.64
CA VAL A 250 -0.89 -2.48 0.59
C VAL A 250 -1.85 -2.25 1.76
N GLY A 251 -1.40 -2.39 3.00
CA GLY A 251 -2.18 -1.99 4.18
C GLY A 251 -2.61 -0.52 4.12
N ALA A 252 -3.81 -0.22 4.62
CA ALA A 252 -4.39 1.13 4.51
C ALA A 252 -3.55 2.23 5.19
N GLY A 253 -2.67 1.88 6.14
CA GLY A 253 -1.70 2.82 6.71
C GLY A 253 -0.62 3.26 5.73
N HIS A 254 -0.10 2.32 4.93
CA HIS A 254 0.88 2.61 3.88
C HIS A 254 0.23 3.33 2.70
N ALA A 255 -1.00 2.95 2.34
CA ALA A 255 -1.77 3.63 1.30
C ALA A 255 -1.95 5.13 1.61
N ALA A 256 -2.12 5.51 2.88
CA ALA A 256 -2.25 6.91 3.27
C ALA A 256 -1.02 7.77 2.93
N MET A 257 0.18 7.18 2.93
CA MET A 257 1.42 7.85 2.53
C MET A 257 1.65 7.79 1.03
N MET A 258 1.47 6.61 0.43
CA MET A 258 1.64 6.43 -1.00
C MET A 258 0.67 7.29 -1.82
N TYR A 259 -0.52 7.60 -1.28
CA TYR A 259 -1.45 8.55 -1.88
C TYR A 259 -0.79 9.91 -2.16
N ASP A 260 -0.07 10.46 -1.18
CA ASP A 260 0.62 11.75 -1.34
C ASP A 260 1.83 11.61 -2.27
N PHE A 261 2.60 10.53 -2.16
CA PHE A 261 3.77 10.31 -3.02
C PHE A 261 3.38 10.24 -4.50
N ILE A 262 2.35 9.45 -4.84
CA ILE A 262 1.87 9.30 -6.22
C ILE A 262 1.32 10.63 -6.75
N LYS A 263 0.57 11.39 -5.95
CA LYS A 263 0.04 12.69 -6.39
C LYS A 263 1.12 13.74 -6.65
N ASN A 264 2.27 13.61 -6.01
CA ASN A 264 3.41 14.52 -6.18
C ASN A 264 4.46 13.98 -7.16
N ASP A 265 4.26 12.79 -7.74
CA ASP A 265 5.14 12.26 -8.78
C ASP A 265 4.51 12.52 -10.17
N PRO A 266 5.12 13.38 -11.01
CA PRO A 266 4.56 13.76 -12.30
C PRO A 266 4.51 12.61 -13.32
N GLN A 267 5.22 11.50 -13.09
CA GLN A 267 5.19 10.33 -13.95
C GLN A 267 3.88 9.54 -13.83
N PHE A 268 3.16 9.72 -12.72
CA PHE A 268 1.98 8.92 -12.40
C PHE A 268 0.68 9.71 -12.48
N ASN A 269 -0.39 8.99 -12.79
CA ASN A 269 -1.76 9.44 -12.67
C ASN A 269 -2.50 8.54 -11.67
N LEU A 270 -2.91 9.08 -10.53
CA LEU A 270 -3.62 8.30 -9.53
C LEU A 270 -5.07 8.06 -9.95
N ILE A 271 -5.46 6.79 -10.05
CA ILE A 271 -6.85 6.36 -10.23
C ILE A 271 -7.42 6.00 -8.86
N GLU A 272 -8.25 6.90 -8.31
CA GLU A 272 -8.86 6.67 -7.01
C GLU A 272 -9.90 5.54 -7.05
N VAL A 273 -9.91 4.69 -6.03
CA VAL A 273 -10.80 3.52 -5.90
C VAL A 273 -12.28 3.87 -6.12
N LYS A 274 -12.71 5.06 -5.64
CA LYS A 274 -14.09 5.56 -5.78
C LYS A 274 -14.53 5.77 -7.24
N ASN A 275 -13.58 5.87 -8.17
CA ASN A 275 -13.84 6.04 -9.61
C ASN A 275 -13.83 4.70 -10.37
N ILE A 276 -13.50 3.59 -9.72
CA ILE A 276 -13.45 2.25 -10.34
C ILE A 276 -14.77 1.49 -10.12
N PHE A 277 -15.27 1.52 -8.89
CA PHE A 277 -16.55 0.92 -8.51
C PHE A 277 -17.28 1.85 -7.56
#